data_AF-A0A1S9ZKK4-F1
#
_entry.id   AF-A0A1S9ZKK4-F1
#
_cell.length_a   1.000
_cell.length_b   1.000
_cell.length_c   1.000
_cell.angle_alpha   90.00
_cell.angle_beta   90.00
_cell.angle_gamma   90.00
#
_symmetry.space_group_name_H-M   'P 1'
#
loop_
_entity.id
_entity.type
_entity.pdbx_description
1 polymer ?
#
loop_
_entity_poly.entity_id
_entity_poly.type
_entity_poly.pdbx_seq_one_letter_code
_entity_poly.pdbx_strand_id
1 'polypeptide(L)'
;MSFSEFMEWQAFDIIDPIGGFRQDIQTAYWMSRLYGDKNHSMVDFMPIDPNPMTEEQLAELKNAQTIAEARAEVMELIAMLNNRA
;
A
#
# COMPACT_ATOMS: atom_id res chain seq x y z
N MET A 1 -9.06 4.96 18.62
CA MET A 1 -7.66 4.63 18.31
C MET A 1 -7.38 3.26 18.89
N SER A 2 -7.20 2.26 18.04
CA SER A 2 -6.91 0.88 18.49
C SER A 2 -5.44 0.75 18.88
N PHE A 3 -5.11 -0.31 19.65
CA PHE A 3 -3.73 -0.59 20.05
C PHE A 3 -2.83 -0.91 18.84
N SER A 4 -3.38 -1.49 17.77
CA SER A 4 -2.65 -1.74 16.53
C SER A 4 -2.29 -0.44 15.81
N GLU A 5 -3.25 0.50 15.71
CA GLU A 5 -2.99 1.83 15.15
C GLU A 5 -1.89 2.54 15.94
N PHE A 6 -1.93 2.49 17.27
CA PHE A 6 -0.90 3.11 18.12
C PHE A 6 0.51 2.53 17.89
N MET A 7 0.62 1.22 17.74
CA MET A 7 1.91 0.56 17.45
C MET A 7 2.46 0.93 16.08
N GLU A 8 1.59 1.05 15.07
CA GLU A 8 1.98 1.55 13.75
C GLU A 8 2.49 2.99 13.85
N TRP A 9 1.80 3.87 14.59
CA TRP A 9 2.26 5.24 14.84
C TRP A 9 3.61 5.31 15.54
N GLN A 10 3.87 4.45 16.53
CA GLN A 10 5.17 4.38 17.20
C GLN A 10 6.30 3.89 16.29
N ALA A 11 6.02 2.91 15.42
CA ALA A 11 7.01 2.43 14.46
C ALA A 11 7.42 3.54 13.47
N PHE A 12 6.47 4.36 13.03
CA PHE A 12 6.75 5.53 12.18
C PHE A 12 7.54 6.62 12.91
N ASP A 13 7.32 6.85 14.21
CA ASP A 13 8.04 7.84 15.02
C ASP A 13 9.52 7.46 15.22
N ILE A 14 9.84 6.16 15.26
CA ILE A 14 11.21 5.65 15.33
C ILE A 14 11.97 5.90 14.03
N ILE A 15 11.28 5.84 12.88
CA ILE A 15 11.87 6.01 11.54
C ILE A 15 11.96 7.50 11.16
N ASP A 16 10.98 8.30 11.58
CA ASP A 16 10.90 9.73 11.29
C ASP A 16 10.53 10.55 12.56
N PRO A 17 11.50 10.77 13.47
CA PRO A 17 11.28 11.45 14.74
C PRO A 17 11.04 12.96 14.60
N ILE A 18 11.29 13.53 13.42
CA ILE A 18 11.12 14.98 13.15
C ILE A 18 9.80 15.23 12.39
N GLY A 19 9.25 14.21 11.71
CA GLY A 19 8.00 14.32 10.96
C GLY A 19 8.17 14.78 9.51
N GLY A 20 9.40 14.75 8.99
CA GLY A 20 9.71 15.15 7.61
C GLY A 20 9.09 14.20 6.59
N PHE A 21 9.25 12.89 6.80
CA PHE A 21 8.61 11.86 5.97
C PHE A 21 7.08 11.94 6.05
N ARG A 22 6.50 12.31 7.20
CA ARG A 22 5.05 12.55 7.33
C ARG A 22 4.56 13.71 6.46
N GLN A 23 5.29 14.82 6.42
CA GLN A 23 4.98 15.93 5.51
C GLN A 23 5.20 15.54 4.04
N ASP A 24 6.24 14.77 3.76
CA ASP A 24 6.54 14.30 2.40
C ASP A 24 5.47 13.33 1.88
N ILE A 25 4.96 12.42 2.72
CA ILE A 25 3.84 11.53 2.39
C ILE A 25 2.56 12.32 2.15
N GLN A 26 2.24 13.30 3.00
CA GLN A 26 1.06 14.15 2.78
C GLN A 26 1.19 14.95 1.48
N THR A 27 2.38 15.47 1.20
CA THR A 27 2.66 16.21 -0.04
C THR A 27 2.55 15.29 -1.26
N ALA A 28 3.12 14.08 -1.21
CA ALA A 28 3.00 13.08 -2.26
C ALA A 28 1.54 12.65 -2.49
N TYR A 29 0.75 12.50 -1.42
CA TYR A 29 -0.69 12.24 -1.51
C TYR A 29 -1.41 13.36 -2.26
N TRP A 30 -1.17 14.63 -1.91
CA TRP A 30 -1.76 15.77 -2.61
C TRP A 30 -1.31 15.86 -4.07
N MET A 31 -0.03 15.60 -4.34
CA MET A 31 0.52 15.60 -5.70
C MET A 31 -0.11 14.50 -6.56
N SER A 32 -0.29 13.29 -6.03
CA SER A 32 -1.00 12.21 -6.74
C SER A 32 -2.48 12.54 -7.01
N ARG A 33 -3.12 13.34 -6.15
CA ARG A 33 -4.51 13.76 -6.37
C ARG A 33 -4.62 14.86 -7.43
N LEU A 34 -3.64 15.77 -7.48
CA LEU A 34 -3.63 16.93 -8.38
C LEU A 34 -3.08 16.59 -9.78
N TYR A 35 -2.09 15.69 -9.84
CA TYR A 35 -1.36 15.34 -11.06
C TYR A 35 -1.45 13.85 -11.43
N GLY A 36 -2.07 13.02 -10.58
CA GLY A 36 -2.21 11.59 -10.86
C GLY A 36 -3.18 11.32 -12.00
N ASP A 37 -2.61 10.97 -13.14
CA ASP A 37 -3.30 10.12 -14.14
C ASP A 37 -3.40 8.68 -13.58
N LYS A 38 -4.24 7.82 -14.17
CA LYS A 38 -4.44 6.41 -13.78
C LYS A 38 -3.15 5.60 -13.66
N ASN A 39 -2.04 6.12 -14.19
CA ASN A 39 -0.74 5.49 -14.24
C ASN A 39 0.25 5.97 -13.16
N HIS A 40 -0.08 7.01 -12.39
CA HIS A 40 0.81 7.55 -11.36
C HIS A 40 0.25 7.30 -9.96
N SER A 41 1.04 6.63 -9.13
CA SER A 41 0.74 6.34 -7.74
C SER A 41 1.35 7.39 -6.82
N MET A 42 0.92 7.42 -5.56
CA MET A 42 1.50 8.30 -4.53
C MET A 42 3.02 8.15 -4.40
N VAL A 43 3.53 6.94 -4.61
CA VAL A 43 4.95 6.61 -4.46
C VAL A 43 5.82 7.36 -5.46
N ASP A 44 5.30 7.62 -6.66
CA ASP A 44 6.01 8.34 -7.73
C ASP A 44 6.28 9.81 -7.38
N PHE A 45 5.58 10.35 -6.38
CA PHE A 45 5.72 11.73 -5.90
C PHE A 45 6.48 11.84 -4.57
N MET A 46 6.96 10.72 -4.02
CA MET A 46 7.77 10.76 -2.80
C MET A 46 9.23 11.14 -3.13
N PRO A 47 9.86 12.04 -2.34
CA PRO A 47 11.27 12.41 -2.56
C PRO A 47 12.24 11.22 -2.39
N ILE A 48 11.87 10.27 -1.53
CA ILE A 48 12.61 9.05 -1.22
C ILE A 48 11.60 7.91 -1.21
N ASP A 49 11.90 6.83 -1.94
CA ASP A 49 11.12 5.60 -1.85
C ASP A 49 11.38 4.94 -0.48
N PRO A 50 10.35 4.76 0.38
CA PRO A 50 10.52 4.13 1.69
C PRO A 50 10.82 2.63 1.60
N ASN A 51 10.58 1.99 0.45
CA ASN A 51 10.90 0.59 0.23
C ASN A 51 11.50 0.38 -1.17
N PRO A 52 12.77 0.76 -1.40
CA PRO A 52 13.40 0.63 -2.70
C PRO A 52 13.50 -0.84 -3.08
N MET A 53 12.67 -1.25 -4.04
CA MET A 53 12.66 -2.62 -4.56
C MET A 53 13.45 -2.69 -5.87
N THR A 54 14.14 -3.81 -6.08
CA THR A 54 14.67 -4.12 -7.43
C THR A 54 13.53 -4.47 -8.37
N GLU A 55 13.75 -4.37 -9.68
CA GLU A 55 12.75 -4.77 -10.69
C GLU A 55 12.27 -6.22 -10.49
N GLU A 56 13.19 -7.11 -10.12
CA GLU A 56 12.90 -8.52 -9.83
C GLU A 56 11.99 -8.67 -8.60
N GLN A 57 12.29 -7.97 -7.50
CA GLN A 57 11.46 -7.98 -6.28
C GLN A 57 10.06 -7.39 -6.54
N LEU A 58 10.00 -6.36 -7.38
CA LEU A 58 8.75 -5.71 -7.74
C LEU A 58 7.88 -6.63 -8.60
N ALA A 59 8.49 -7.42 -9.49
CA ALA A 59 7.80 -8.46 -10.26
C ALA A 59 7.29 -9.61 -9.38
N GLU A 60 8.10 -10.08 -8.42
CA GLU A 60 7.68 -11.10 -7.44
C GLU A 60 6.49 -10.63 -6.59
N LEU A 61 6.54 -9.39 -6.10
CA LEU A 61 5.47 -8.81 -5.31
C LEU A 61 4.17 -8.68 -6.12
N LYS A 62 4.27 -8.22 -7.37
CA LYS A 62 3.10 -8.16 -8.28
C LYS A 62 2.50 -9.54 -8.51
N ASN A 63 3.33 -10.55 -8.79
CA ASN A 63 2.87 -11.92 -8.97
C ASN A 63 2.18 -12.48 -7.71
N ALA A 64 2.74 -12.21 -6.53
CA ALA A 64 2.15 -12.62 -5.27
C ALA A 64 0.78 -11.95 -5.04
N GLN A 65 0.64 -10.66 -5.36
CA GLN A 65 -0.63 -9.94 -5.30
C GLN A 65 -1.68 -10.53 -6.24
N THR A 66 -1.32 -10.83 -7.50
CA THR A 66 -2.26 -11.41 -8.46
C THR A 66 -2.78 -12.78 -8.00
N ILE A 67 -1.90 -13.60 -7.40
CA ILE A 67 -2.30 -14.90 -6.83
C ILE A 67 -3.23 -14.71 -5.63
N ALA A 68 -2.97 -13.71 -4.79
CA ALA A 68 -3.80 -13.41 -3.62
C ALA A 68 -5.21 -12.94 -4.03
N GLU A 69 -5.30 -12.05 -5.03
CA GLU A 69 -6.57 -11.57 -5.59
C GLU A 69 -7.37 -12.71 -6.20
N ALA A 70 -6.75 -13.53 -7.05
CA ALA A 70 -7.41 -14.69 -7.64
C ALA A 70 -7.93 -15.68 -6.59
N ARG A 71 -7.18 -15.89 -5.50
CA ARG A 71 -7.64 -16.73 -4.37
C ARG A 71 -8.83 -16.11 -3.65
N ALA A 72 -8.82 -14.80 -3.43
CA ALA A 72 -9.93 -14.10 -2.79
C ALA A 72 -11.21 -14.21 -3.63
N GLU A 73 -11.12 -14.00 -4.95
CA GLU A 73 -12.24 -14.16 -5.88
C GLU A 73 -12.82 -15.58 -5.86
N VAL A 74 -11.95 -16.61 -5.89
CA VAL A 74 -12.39 -18.01 -5.82
C VAL A 74 -13.08 -18.30 -4.49
N MET A 75 -12.55 -17.80 -3.38
CA MET A 75 -13.18 -17.97 -2.06
C MET A 75 -14.55 -17.29 -2.00
N GLU A 76 -14.70 -16.10 -2.60
CA GLU A 76 -15.97 -15.39 -2.68
C GLU A 76 -16.99 -16.16 -3.53
N LEU A 77 -16.58 -16.70 -4.67
CA LEU A 77 -17.39 -17.58 -5.52
C LEU A 77 -17.85 -18.83 -4.77
N ILE A 78 -16.96 -19.50 -4.04
CA ILE A 78 -17.31 -20.67 -3.21
C ILE A 78 -18.33 -20.28 -2.13
N ALA A 79 -18.14 -19.14 -1.48
CA ALA A 79 -19.07 -18.65 -0.46
C ALA A 79 -20.45 -18.35 -1.05
N MET A 80 -20.52 -17.73 -2.23
CA MET A 80 -21.78 -17.48 -2.93
C MET A 80 -22.49 -18.76 -3.35
N LEU A 81 -21.75 -19.77 -3.80
CA LEU A 81 -22.31 -21.07 -4.18
C LEU A 81 -22.84 -21.83 -2.95
N ASN A 82 -22.10 -21.84 -1.85
CA ASN A 82 -22.51 -22.48 -0.60
C ASN A 82 -23.74 -21.80 0.04
N ASN A 83 -23.89 -20.48 -0.11
CA ASN A 83 -25.08 -19.76 0.38
C ASN A 83 -26.33 -19.92 -0.51
N ARG A 84 -26.19 -20.51 -1.72
CA ARG A 84 -27.31 -20.77 -2.64
C ARG A 84 -27.79 -22.24 -2.64
N ALA A 85 -27.11 -23.12 -1.91
CA ALA A 85 -27.51 -24.52 -1.68
C ALA A 85 -28.34 -24.64 -0.40
#